data_AF-A0AAJ2EJ46-F1
#
_entry.id   AF-A0AAJ2EJ46-F1
#
_cell.length_a   1.000
_cell.length_b   1.000
_cell.length_c   1.000
_cell.angle_alpha   90.00
_cell.angle_beta   90.00
_cell.angle_gamma   90.00
#
_symmetry.space_group_name_H-M   'P 1'
#
loop_
_entity.id
_entity.type
_entity.pdbx_description
1 polymer ?
#
loop_
_entity_poly.entity_id
_entity_poly.type
_entity_poly.pdbx_seq_one_letter_code
_entity_poly.pdbx_strand_id
1 'polypeptide(L)' 'MTDTASTEAPATSTAGGFKPKKSVALSGVTAGNTALCTVGRTGNDLHYRGYDILDLANTSEFEEIAY' A
#
# COMPACT_ATOMS: atom_id res chain seq x y z
N MET A 1 39.46 32.69 -6.10
CA MET A 1 39.92 31.54 -6.93
C MET A 1 40.54 30.55 -5.95
N THR A 2 39.91 29.46 -5.54
CA THR A 2 38.84 28.65 -6.13
C THR A 2 38.12 27.91 -4.99
N ASP A 3 36.80 27.92 -5.10
CA ASP A 3 35.85 27.08 -4.39
C ASP A 3 36.03 25.63 -4.86
N THR A 4 36.07 24.65 -3.96
CA THR A 4 35.78 23.27 -4.31
C THR A 4 35.13 22.62 -3.10
N ALA A 5 33.82 22.83 -3.00
CA ALA A 5 32.92 22.00 -2.23
C ALA A 5 33.06 20.52 -2.64
N SER A 6 33.40 19.66 -1.68
CA SER A 6 33.20 18.22 -1.80
C SER A 6 31.70 17.94 -1.70
N THR A 7 31.04 17.84 -2.84
CA THR A 7 29.69 17.25 -2.93
C THR A 7 29.84 15.73 -2.89
N GLU A 8 29.51 15.15 -1.75
CA GLU A 8 29.35 13.71 -1.59
C GLU A 8 28.08 13.27 -2.34
N ALA A 9 28.27 12.56 -3.45
CA ALA A 9 27.21 11.93 -4.21
C ALA A 9 26.65 10.73 -3.42
N PRO A 10 25.32 10.55 -3.30
CA PRO A 10 24.81 9.31 -2.74
C PRO A 10 25.05 8.20 -3.78
N ALA A 11 25.73 7.14 -3.33
CA ALA A 11 25.98 5.94 -4.10
C ALA A 11 24.65 5.34 -4.61
N THR A 12 24.45 5.38 -5.93
CA THR A 12 23.41 4.61 -6.61
C THR A 12 23.72 3.13 -6.44
N SER A 13 22.94 2.47 -5.58
CA SER A 13 22.94 1.02 -5.44
C SER A 13 22.42 0.39 -6.73
N THR A 14 23.29 -0.37 -7.39
CA THR A 14 23.00 -1.19 -8.57
C THR A 14 21.95 -2.24 -8.20
N ALA A 15 20.67 -1.91 -8.40
CA ALA A 15 19.58 -2.86 -8.30
C ALA A 15 19.64 -3.79 -9.51
N GLY A 16 20.13 -5.00 -9.30
CA GLY A 16 20.02 -6.11 -10.25
C GLY A 16 18.57 -6.21 -10.71
N GLY A 17 18.36 -6.08 -12.02
CA GLY A 17 17.03 -6.01 -12.61
C GLY A 17 16.19 -7.19 -12.18
N PHE A 18 15.15 -6.92 -11.39
CA PHE A 18 14.06 -7.84 -11.17
C PHE A 18 13.41 -8.08 -12.52
N LYS A 19 13.77 -9.18 -13.20
CA LYS A 19 13.05 -9.64 -14.40
C LYS A 19 11.67 -10.03 -13.89
N PRO A 20 10.62 -9.24 -14.14
CA PRO A 20 9.30 -9.58 -13.63
C PRO A 20 8.92 -10.88 -14.32
N LYS A 21 8.87 -11.98 -13.56
CA LYS A 21 8.07 -13.16 -13.94
C LYS A 21 6.71 -12.58 -14.31
N LYS A 22 6.12 -12.99 -15.45
CA LYS A 22 4.82 -12.48 -15.93
C LYS A 22 3.89 -12.29 -14.74
N SER A 23 3.82 -11.06 -14.25
CA SER A 23 3.07 -10.76 -13.05
C SER A 23 1.62 -10.89 -13.44
N VAL A 24 0.79 -11.38 -12.54
CA VAL A 24 -0.66 -11.24 -12.72
C VAL A 24 -0.91 -9.76 -12.98
N ALA A 25 -1.63 -9.46 -14.06
CA ALA A 25 -1.53 -8.23 -14.86
C ALA A 25 -1.11 -6.94 -14.12
N LEU A 26 -1.71 -6.64 -12.96
CA LEU A 26 -1.55 -5.38 -12.22
C LEU A 26 -0.97 -5.55 -10.80
N SER A 27 -0.33 -6.68 -10.50
CA SER A 27 0.26 -6.92 -9.17
C SER A 27 1.29 -5.84 -8.80
N GLY A 28 1.09 -5.20 -7.64
CA GLY A 28 1.97 -4.12 -7.14
C GLY A 28 1.71 -2.74 -7.77
N VAL A 29 0.77 -2.62 -8.72
CA VAL A 29 0.43 -1.34 -9.35
C VAL A 29 -0.73 -0.70 -8.59
N THR A 30 -0.56 0.55 -8.15
CA THR A 30 -1.66 1.36 -7.61
C THR A 30 -2.62 1.73 -8.75
N ALA A 31 -3.78 1.10 -8.79
CA ALA A 31 -4.81 1.36 -9.80
C ALA A 31 -5.65 2.62 -9.52
N GLY A 32 -5.66 3.09 -8.27
CA GLY A 32 -6.40 4.26 -7.83
C GLY A 32 -6.47 4.36 -6.31
N ASN A 33 -7.07 5.44 -5.82
CA ASN A 33 -7.30 5.67 -4.40
C ASN A 33 -8.71 5.20 -4.02
N THR A 34 -8.85 4.57 -2.85
CA THR A 34 -10.14 4.19 -2.29
C THR A 34 -10.20 4.54 -0.81
N ALA A 35 -11.40 4.94 -0.36
CA ALA A 35 -11.72 5.14 1.05
C ALA A 35 -12.67 4.06 1.58
N LEU A 36 -13.03 3.06 0.76
CA LEU A 36 -14.02 2.05 1.11
C LEU A 36 -13.46 1.03 2.09
N CYS A 37 -12.36 0.37 1.73
CA CYS A 37 -11.81 -0.71 2.52
C CYS A 37 -10.29 -0.65 2.57
N THR A 38 -9.72 -1.11 3.68
CA THR A 38 -8.29 -1.43 3.77
C THR A 38 -8.11 -2.84 4.28
N VAL A 39 -7.21 -3.60 3.64
CA VAL A 39 -6.86 -4.97 4.00
C VAL A 39 -5.41 -5.04 4.46
N GLY A 40 -5.13 -5.85 5.46
CA GLY A 40 -3.77 -6.27 5.80
C GLY A 40 -2.85 -5.16 6.31
N ARG A 41 -3.35 -4.16 7.05
CA ARG A 41 -2.45 -3.18 7.69
C ARG A 41 -1.60 -3.82 8.79
N THR A 42 -2.17 -4.78 9.51
CA THR A 42 -1.50 -5.51 10.60
C THR A 42 -1.41 -7.02 10.34
N GLY A 43 -2.08 -7.52 9.29
CA GLY A 43 -1.91 -8.89 8.78
C GLY A 43 -3.23 -9.46 8.25
N ASN A 44 -4.04 -9.99 9.16
CA ASN A 44 -5.35 -10.58 8.84
C ASN A 44 -6.50 -9.65 9.27
N ASP A 45 -6.36 -8.37 8.97
CA ASP A 45 -7.34 -7.33 9.28
C ASP A 45 -8.07 -6.86 8.02
N LEU A 46 -9.37 -6.62 8.15
CA LEU A 46 -10.20 -5.99 7.13
C LEU A 46 -10.97 -4.86 7.79
N HIS A 47 -10.81 -3.65 7.27
CA HIS A 47 -11.51 -2.47 7.76
C HIS A 47 -12.44 -1.92 6.70
N TYR A 48 -13.70 -1.65 7.07
CA TYR A 48 -14.71 -1.01 6.23
C TYR A 48 -14.94 0.43 6.70
N ARG A 49 -14.63 1.41 5.84
CA ARG A 49 -14.65 2.86 6.15
C ARG A 49 -13.89 3.26 7.43
N GLY A 50 -12.97 2.41 7.90
CA GLY A 50 -12.18 2.62 9.12
C GLY A 50 -12.61 1.78 10.33
N TYR A 51 -13.74 1.08 10.26
CA TYR A 51 -14.19 0.16 11.32
C TYR A 51 -13.71 -1.26 11.07
N ASP A 52 -13.33 -1.99 12.12
CA ASP A 52 -12.95 -3.40 12.04
C ASP A 52 -14.18 -4.25 11.66
N ILE A 53 -14.00 -5.17 10.72
CA ILE A 53 -15.04 -6.11 10.31
C ILE A 53 -15.56 -6.95 11.47
N LEU A 54 -14.71 -7.25 12.47
CA LEU A 54 -15.13 -8.03 13.64
C LEU A 54 -16.11 -7.25 14.53
N ASP A 55 -15.92 -5.93 14.63
CA ASP A 55 -16.83 -5.07 15.40
C ASP A 55 -18.17 -4.91 14.67
N LEU A 56 -18.11 -4.68 13.36
CA LEU A 56 -19.30 -4.58 12.51
C LEU A 56 -20.12 -5.88 12.53
N ALA A 57 -19.48 -7.04 12.48
CA ALA A 57 -20.15 -8.33 12.53
C ALA A 57 -20.92 -8.58 13.85
N ASN A 58 -20.51 -7.93 14.94
CA ASN A 58 -21.17 -8.06 16.24
C ASN A 58 -22.28 -7.03 16.47
N THR A 59 -22.25 -5.90 15.75
CA THR A 59 -23.05 -4.72 16.10
C THR A 59 -23.93 -4.19 14.98
N SER A 60 -23.73 -4.64 13.74
CA SER A 60 -24.40 -4.10 12.57
C SER A 60 -24.98 -5.20 11.68
N GLU A 61 -26.09 -4.86 11.02
CA GLU A 61 -26.69 -5.70 9.98
C GLU A 61 -26.18 -5.30 8.58
N PHE A 62 -26.41 -6.17 7.59
CA PHE A 62 -25.88 -5.99 6.24
C PHE A 62 -26.37 -4.68 5.59
N GLU A 63 -27.62 -4.32 5.83
CA GLU A 63 -28.28 -3.12 5.31
C GLU A 63 -27.59 -1.83 5.76
N GLU A 64 -27.03 -1.81 6.97
CA GLU A 64 -26.29 -0.66 7.51
C GLU A 64 -24.90 -0.53 6.86
N ILE A 65 -24.26 -1.65 6.54
CA ILE A 65 -22.95 -1.70 5.89
C ILE A 65 -23.06 -1.33 4.40
N ALA A 66 -24.16 -1.75 3.77
CA ALA A 66 -24.42 -1.54 2.35
C ALA A 66 -24.73 -0.06 2.02
N TYR A 67 -25.18 0.71 3.01
CA TYR A 67 -25.52 2.12 2.90
C TYR A 67 -24.27 3.04 2.95
#